data_AF-A0A941IAP0-F1
#
_entry.id   AF-A0A941IAP0-F1
#
_cell.length_a   1.000
_cell.length_b   1.000
_cell.length_c   1.000
_cell.angle_alpha   90.00
_cell.angle_beta   90.00
_cell.angle_gamma   90.00
#
_symmetry.space_group_name_H-M   'P 1'
#
loop_
_entity.id
_entity.type
_entity.pdbx_description
1 polymer ?
#
loop_
_entity_poly.entity_id
_entity_poly.type
_entity_poly.pdbx_seq_one_letter_code
_entity_poly.pdbx_strand_id
1 'polypeptide(L)'
;MKSWLSFLLPNDEYKEKKILYFLSEGSIVLLIALFSIFISSRYVFNFQLDIEFALFASIFIFLGYVLLRYIISGMEYTDVATEHAYKKELKHIFSRTCSFGIIYMLLYFIFVGIPSKQNEWGELLGLLLSICLIWFIISFISLKISYKKNKELL
;
A
#
# COMPACT_ATOMS: atom_id res chain seq x y z
N MET A 1 -9.04 29.17 -0.77
CA MET A 1 -9.80 28.23 -1.62
C MET A 1 -9.53 26.82 -1.15
N LYS A 2 -10.58 26.01 -0.91
CA LYS A 2 -10.38 24.58 -0.64
C LYS A 2 -10.05 23.89 -1.97
N SER A 3 -8.89 23.24 -2.03
CA SER A 3 -8.51 22.38 -3.16
C SER A 3 -9.45 21.17 -3.23
N TRP A 4 -9.65 20.57 -4.41
CA TRP A 4 -10.38 19.31 -4.55
C TRP A 4 -9.78 18.20 -3.67
N LEU A 5 -8.46 18.26 -3.43
CA LEU A 5 -7.75 17.31 -2.58
C LEU A 5 -8.23 17.35 -1.12
N SER A 6 -8.77 18.49 -0.65
CA SER A 6 -9.26 18.63 0.74
C SER A 6 -10.40 17.67 1.08
N PHE A 7 -11.11 17.13 0.09
CA PHE A 7 -12.12 16.09 0.31
C PHE A 7 -11.52 14.75 0.75
N LEU A 8 -10.26 14.48 0.39
CA LEU A 8 -9.58 13.21 0.67
C LEU A 8 -8.66 13.29 1.89
N LEU A 9 -8.39 14.49 2.39
CA LEU A 9 -7.49 14.70 3.53
C LEU A 9 -8.23 14.49 4.86
N PRO A 10 -7.53 13.99 5.90
CA PRO A 10 -8.10 13.83 7.23
C PRO A 10 -8.37 15.20 7.86
N ASN A 11 -9.36 15.27 8.76
CA ASN A 11 -9.67 16.49 9.52
C ASN A 11 -8.61 16.87 10.57
N ASP A 12 -7.71 15.94 10.90
CA ASP A 12 -6.60 16.16 11.82
C ASP A 12 -5.49 16.93 11.09
N GLU A 13 -5.23 18.16 11.52
CA GLU A 13 -4.26 19.08 10.91
C GLU A 13 -2.85 18.49 10.81
N TYR A 14 -2.43 17.71 11.82
CA TYR A 14 -1.11 17.09 11.82
C TYR A 14 -1.02 16.00 10.75
N LYS A 15 -2.04 15.14 10.66
CA LYS A 15 -2.11 14.09 9.63
C LYS A 15 -2.25 14.69 8.23
N GLU A 16 -3.08 15.72 8.09
CA GLU A 16 -3.25 16.46 6.83
C GLU A 16 -1.90 16.97 6.31
N LYS A 17 -1.18 17.72 7.16
CA LYS A 17 0.11 18.31 6.80
C LYS A 17 1.15 17.25 6.41
N LYS A 18 1.21 16.14 7.15
CA LYS A 18 2.10 15.02 6.82
C LYS A 18 1.76 14.36 5.49
N ILE A 19 0.49 14.08 5.23
CA ILE A 19 0.06 13.47 3.97
C ILE A 19 0.42 14.39 2.80
N LEU A 20 0.19 15.70 2.93
CA LEU A 20 0.57 16.68 1.91
C LEU A 20 2.09 16.70 1.66
N TYR A 21 2.90 16.62 2.72
CA TYR A 21 4.36 16.48 2.56
C TYR A 21 4.73 15.20 1.84
N PHE A 22 4.15 14.05 2.22
CA PHE A 22 4.48 12.77 1.58
C PHE A 22 4.06 12.73 0.12
N LEU A 23 2.89 13.30 -0.22
CA LEU A 23 2.45 13.46 -1.62
C LEU A 23 3.40 14.37 -2.41
N SER A 24 3.87 15.46 -1.80
CA SER A 24 4.81 16.39 -2.43
C SER A 24 6.19 15.75 -2.64
N GLU A 25 6.75 15.14 -1.60
CA GLU A 25 8.00 14.37 -1.65
C GLU A 25 7.91 13.25 -2.70
N GLY A 26 6.82 12.48 -2.69
CA GLY A 26 6.56 11.41 -3.65
C GLY A 26 6.47 11.91 -5.09
N SER A 27 5.88 13.09 -5.31
CA SER A 27 5.80 13.70 -6.64
C SER A 27 7.19 14.10 -7.16
N ILE A 28 8.07 14.60 -6.28
CA ILE A 28 9.46 14.93 -6.64
C ILE A 28 10.24 13.65 -6.96
N VAL A 29 10.09 12.59 -6.16
CA VAL A 29 10.73 11.29 -6.42
C VAL A 29 10.26 10.70 -7.74
N LEU A 30 8.95 10.74 -8.02
CA LEU A 30 8.39 10.32 -9.31
C LEU A 30 8.98 11.14 -10.46
N LEU A 31 9.06 12.47 -10.32
CA LEU A 31 9.62 13.33 -11.34
C LEU A 31 11.07 12.95 -11.69
N ILE A 32 11.90 12.72 -10.68
CA ILE A 32 13.30 12.27 -10.85
C ILE A 32 13.35 10.90 -11.55
N ALA A 33 12.48 9.98 -11.16
CA ALA A 33 12.40 8.66 -11.78
C ALA A 33 11.98 8.74 -13.26
N LEU A 34 10.98 9.57 -13.59
CA LEU A 34 10.54 9.80 -14.97
C LEU A 34 11.64 10.44 -15.83
N PHE A 35 12.37 11.43 -15.29
CA PHE A 35 13.52 11.99 -15.99
C PHE A 35 14.61 10.93 -16.24
N SER A 36 14.84 10.07 -15.26
CA SER A 36 15.82 8.99 -15.37
C SER A 36 15.41 7.98 -16.45
N ILE A 37 14.14 7.54 -16.46
CA ILE A 37 13.58 6.65 -17.49
C ILE A 37 13.69 7.31 -18.87
N PHE A 38 13.33 8.59 -18.98
CA PHE A 38 13.43 9.34 -20.24
C PHE A 38 14.87 9.39 -20.76
N ILE A 39 15.83 9.79 -19.93
CA ILE A 39 17.26 9.86 -20.31
C ILE A 39 17.76 8.46 -20.71
N SER A 40 17.45 7.44 -19.92
CA SER A 40 17.86 6.07 -20.22
C SER A 40 17.28 5.58 -21.55
N SER A 41 15.99 5.83 -21.81
CA SER A 41 15.34 5.43 -23.06
C SER A 41 15.92 6.10 -24.31
N ARG A 42 16.47 7.31 -24.17
CA ARG A 42 16.96 8.11 -25.30
C ARG A 42 18.47 7.98 -25.53
N TYR A 43 19.25 7.87 -24.47
CA TYR A 43 20.71 8.03 -24.52
C TYR A 43 21.48 6.77 -24.12
N VAL A 44 20.87 5.77 -23.49
CA VAL A 44 21.54 4.51 -23.14
C VAL A 44 21.39 3.51 -24.27
N PHE A 45 22.51 3.11 -24.86
CA PHE A 45 22.56 2.16 -25.97
C PHE A 45 21.93 0.82 -25.56
N ASN A 46 21.03 0.29 -26.41
CA ASN A 46 20.28 -0.96 -26.19
C ASN A 46 19.36 -1.01 -24.96
N PHE A 47 19.00 0.13 -24.35
CA PHE A 47 18.03 0.15 -23.26
C PHE A 47 16.61 0.45 -23.79
N GLN A 48 15.83 -0.60 -23.99
CA GLN A 48 14.40 -0.51 -24.33
C GLN A 48 13.58 -0.94 -23.13
N LEU A 49 12.83 0.01 -22.59
CA LEU A 49 11.88 -0.25 -21.51
C LEU A 49 10.48 -0.37 -22.12
N ASP A 50 9.78 -1.44 -21.76
CA ASP A 50 8.39 -1.61 -22.13
C ASP A 50 7.52 -0.49 -21.52
N ILE A 51 6.56 0.01 -22.30
CA ILE A 51 5.72 1.15 -21.91
C ILE A 51 4.82 0.78 -20.73
N GLU A 52 4.24 -0.42 -20.75
CA GLU A 52 3.36 -0.88 -19.67
C GLU A 52 4.17 -0.98 -18.38
N PHE A 53 5.36 -1.58 -18.45
CA PHE A 53 6.26 -1.65 -17.30
C PHE A 53 6.65 -0.27 -16.78
N ALA A 54 6.99 0.69 -17.67
CA ALA A 54 7.37 2.04 -17.27
C ALA A 54 6.22 2.78 -16.55
N LEU A 55 4.98 2.61 -17.02
CA LEU A 55 3.78 3.18 -16.40
C LEU A 55 3.50 2.53 -15.04
N PHE A 56 3.53 1.20 -14.95
CA PHE A 56 3.35 0.49 -13.69
C PHE A 56 4.43 0.85 -12.66
N ALA A 57 5.70 0.90 -13.09
CA ALA A 57 6.81 1.31 -12.24
C ALA A 57 6.61 2.74 -11.72
N SER A 58 6.15 3.66 -12.57
CA SER A 58 5.88 5.05 -12.18
C SER A 58 4.79 5.15 -11.09
N ILE A 59 3.67 4.45 -11.28
CA ILE A 59 2.59 4.38 -10.29
C ILE A 59 3.13 3.79 -8.98
N PHE A 60 3.88 2.69 -9.07
CA PHE A 60 4.42 2.00 -7.91
C PHE A 60 5.45 2.84 -7.15
N ILE A 61 6.32 3.57 -7.85
CA ILE A 61 7.30 4.48 -7.22
C ILE A 61 6.58 5.56 -6.43
N PHE A 62 5.57 6.21 -7.01
CA PHE A 62 4.83 7.27 -6.34
C PHE A 62 4.04 6.75 -5.13
N LEU A 63 3.15 5.79 -5.36
CA LEU A 63 2.29 5.24 -4.31
C LEU A 63 3.11 4.52 -3.24
N GLY A 64 4.13 3.77 -3.65
CA GLY A 64 5.03 3.06 -2.76
C GLY A 64 5.82 4.01 -1.86
N TYR A 65 6.33 5.12 -2.40
CA TYR A 65 7.01 6.14 -1.60
C TYR A 65 6.06 6.75 -0.55
N VAL A 66 4.88 7.18 -0.99
CA VAL A 66 3.87 7.80 -0.10
C VAL A 66 3.45 6.82 1.00
N LEU A 67 3.14 5.57 0.63
CA LEU A 67 2.73 4.53 1.56
C LEU A 67 3.84 4.20 2.56
N LEU A 68 5.08 4.07 2.09
CA LEU A 68 6.22 3.77 2.96
C LEU A 68 6.44 4.90 3.97
N ARG A 69 6.40 6.17 3.53
CA ARG A 69 6.52 7.33 4.42
C ARG A 69 5.37 7.41 5.41
N TYR A 70 4.14 7.10 4.97
CA TYR A 70 2.97 7.01 5.81
C TYR A 70 3.17 5.97 6.93
N ILE A 71 3.58 4.75 6.58
CA ILE A 71 3.86 3.65 7.53
C ILE A 71 4.97 4.04 8.51
N ILE A 72 6.10 4.54 8.01
CA ILE A 72 7.25 4.96 8.82
C ILE A 72 6.85 6.10 9.76
N SER A 73 5.90 6.95 9.37
CA SER A 73 5.43 8.04 10.22
C SER A 73 4.77 7.53 11.51
N GLY A 74 4.17 6.33 11.48
CA GLY A 74 3.52 5.69 12.63
C GLY A 74 2.20 6.35 13.03
N MET A 75 1.56 7.11 12.14
CA MET A 75 0.33 7.86 12.43
C MET A 75 -0.97 7.11 12.12
N GLU A 76 -0.87 5.86 11.68
CA GLU A 76 -2.02 5.01 11.35
C GLU A 76 -2.77 4.58 12.62
N TYR A 77 -2.05 4.08 13.62
CA TYR A 77 -2.62 3.54 14.86
C TYR A 77 -2.28 4.42 16.06
N THR A 78 -2.78 5.66 16.10
CA THR A 78 -2.44 6.65 17.15
C THR A 78 -2.84 6.20 18.56
N ASP A 79 -3.86 5.36 18.71
CA ASP A 79 -4.40 4.96 20.01
C ASP A 79 -3.81 3.65 20.54
N VAL A 80 -2.91 3.01 19.78
CA VAL A 80 -2.31 1.73 20.14
C VAL A 80 -1.01 1.98 20.90
N ALA A 81 -1.11 2.11 22.23
CA ALA A 81 0.05 2.32 23.10
C ALA A 81 0.23 1.23 24.18
N THR A 82 -0.77 0.35 24.36
CA THR A 82 -0.71 -0.78 25.31
C THR A 82 -0.57 -2.12 24.57
N GLU A 83 0.03 -3.10 25.23
CA GLU A 83 0.17 -4.46 24.67
C GLU A 83 -1.19 -5.10 24.38
N HIS A 84 -2.20 -4.80 25.22
CA HIS A 84 -3.56 -5.28 25.01
C HIS A 84 -4.18 -4.72 23.72
N ALA A 85 -4.04 -3.40 23.49
CA ALA A 85 -4.51 -2.77 22.26
C ALA A 85 -3.78 -3.31 21.02
N TYR A 86 -2.46 -3.52 21.11
CA TYR A 86 -1.66 -4.11 20.03
C TYR A 86 -2.14 -5.51 19.64
N LYS A 87 -2.32 -6.41 20.62
CA LYS A 87 -2.82 -7.77 20.37
C LYS A 87 -4.23 -7.78 19.80
N LYS A 88 -5.08 -6.83 20.22
CA LYS A 88 -6.44 -6.66 19.70
C LYS A 88 -6.42 -6.25 18.23
N GLU A 89 -5.66 -5.22 17.86
CA GLU A 89 -5.56 -4.77 16.48
C GLU A 89 -4.92 -5.81 15.57
N LEU A 90 -3.92 -6.56 16.05
CA LEU A 90 -3.33 -7.65 15.28
C LEU A 90 -4.37 -8.73 14.90
N LYS A 91 -5.24 -9.12 15.84
CA LYS A 91 -6.34 -10.04 15.57
C LYS A 91 -7.34 -9.46 14.57
N HIS A 92 -7.58 -8.15 14.65
CA HIS A 92 -8.50 -7.47 13.76
C HIS A 92 -7.95 -7.38 12.33
N ILE A 93 -6.65 -7.09 12.15
CA ILE A 93 -5.96 -7.16 10.85
C ILE A 93 -6.10 -8.57 10.26
N PHE A 94 -5.81 -9.61 11.05
CA PHE A 94 -5.95 -11.00 10.59
C PHE A 94 -7.39 -11.32 10.16
N SER A 95 -8.38 -10.94 10.97
CA SER A 95 -9.80 -11.15 10.67
C SER A 95 -10.23 -10.44 9.38
N ARG A 96 -9.78 -9.19 9.17
CA ARG A 96 -10.05 -8.42 7.94
C ARG A 96 -9.42 -9.06 6.72
N THR A 97 -8.16 -9.49 6.80
CA THR A 97 -7.49 -10.18 5.69
C THR A 97 -8.20 -11.49 5.33
N CYS A 98 -8.60 -12.29 6.33
CA CYS A 98 -9.35 -13.52 6.11
C CYS A 98 -10.72 -13.24 5.47
N SER A 99 -11.44 -12.25 6.00
CA SER A 99 -12.75 -11.83 5.47
C SER A 99 -12.64 -11.35 4.02
N PHE A 100 -11.61 -10.57 3.68
CA PHE A 100 -11.32 -10.18 2.31
C PHE A 100 -11.09 -11.41 1.42
N GLY A 101 -10.30 -12.38 1.87
CA GLY A 101 -10.06 -13.62 1.14
C GLY A 101 -11.33 -14.40 0.82
N ILE A 102 -12.23 -14.51 1.80
CA ILE A 102 -13.52 -15.19 1.66
C ILE A 102 -14.41 -14.42 0.66
N ILE A 103 -14.53 -13.10 0.81
CA ILE A 103 -15.36 -12.27 -0.07
C ILE A 103 -14.83 -12.34 -1.51
N TYR A 104 -13.51 -12.24 -1.70
CA TYR A 104 -12.89 -12.36 -3.01
C TYR A 104 -13.20 -13.70 -3.68
N MET A 105 -13.08 -14.81 -2.95
CA MET A 105 -13.43 -16.15 -3.47
C MET A 105 -14.90 -16.24 -3.88
N LEU A 106 -15.81 -15.73 -3.05
CA LEU A 106 -17.25 -15.73 -3.36
C LEU A 106 -17.54 -14.93 -4.63
N LEU A 107 -16.97 -13.73 -4.75
CA LEU A 107 -17.15 -12.89 -5.94
C LEU A 107 -16.54 -13.55 -7.18
N TYR A 108 -15.37 -14.17 -7.06
CA TYR A 108 -14.75 -14.91 -8.16
C TYR A 108 -15.67 -16.02 -8.66
N PHE A 109 -16.25 -16.82 -7.77
CA PHE A 109 -17.18 -17.89 -8.16
C PHE A 109 -18.46 -17.37 -8.82
N ILE A 110 -18.96 -16.19 -8.43
CA ILE A 110 -20.17 -15.59 -9.02
C ILE A 110 -19.89 -15.06 -10.42
N PHE A 111 -18.78 -14.34 -10.61
CA PHE A 111 -18.51 -13.62 -11.87
C PHE A 111 -17.70 -14.42 -12.89
N VAL A 112 -16.77 -15.26 -12.42
CA VAL A 112 -15.86 -16.05 -13.27
C VAL A 112 -16.28 -17.51 -13.34
N GLY A 113 -16.85 -18.04 -12.25
CA GLY A 113 -17.23 -19.44 -12.12
C GLY A 113 -16.23 -20.27 -11.32
N ILE A 114 -16.55 -21.55 -11.12
CA ILE A 114 -15.69 -22.47 -10.36
C ILE A 114 -14.60 -23.03 -11.28
N PRO A 115 -13.31 -22.89 -10.93
CA PRO A 115 -12.22 -23.42 -11.75
C PRO A 115 -12.34 -24.93 -11.93
N SER A 116 -12.14 -25.38 -13.17
CA SER A 116 -12.31 -26.80 -13.52
C SER A 116 -10.98 -27.54 -13.59
N LYS A 117 -9.87 -26.81 -13.81
CA LYS A 117 -8.52 -27.38 -13.93
C LYS A 117 -7.68 -27.04 -12.71
N GLN A 118 -6.77 -27.95 -12.34
CA GLN A 118 -5.86 -27.75 -11.22
C GLN A 118 -4.96 -26.50 -11.40
N ASN A 119 -4.57 -26.16 -12.63
CA ASN A 119 -3.76 -24.97 -12.89
C ASN A 119 -4.51 -23.67 -12.57
N GLU A 120 -5.80 -23.58 -12.93
CA GLU A 120 -6.64 -22.41 -12.66
C GLU A 120 -6.84 -22.20 -11.15
N TRP A 121 -6.94 -23.29 -10.38
CA TRP A 121 -6.93 -23.23 -8.91
C TRP A 121 -5.60 -22.68 -8.37
N GLY A 122 -4.47 -23.11 -8.95
CA GLY A 122 -3.15 -22.62 -8.58
C GLY A 122 -2.99 -21.12 -8.84
N GLU A 123 -3.44 -20.63 -9.99
CA GLU A 123 -3.43 -19.21 -10.35
C GLU A 123 -4.30 -18.38 -9.41
N LEU A 124 -5.54 -18.83 -9.15
CA LEU A 124 -6.48 -18.16 -8.24
C LEU A 124 -5.93 -18.07 -6.82
N LEU A 125 -5.54 -19.22 -6.24
CA LEU A 125 -5.06 -19.28 -4.87
C LEU A 125 -3.71 -18.58 -4.72
N GLY A 126 -2.83 -18.70 -5.71
CA GLY A 126 -1.53 -18.03 -5.73
C GLY A 126 -1.68 -16.51 -5.70
N LEU A 127 -2.57 -15.96 -6.54
CA LEU A 127 -2.87 -14.53 -6.56
C LEU A 127 -3.51 -14.07 -5.24
N LEU A 128 -4.54 -14.77 -4.77
CA LEU A 128 -5.24 -14.44 -3.53
C LEU A 128 -4.30 -14.45 -2.33
N LEU A 129 -3.50 -15.51 -2.19
CA LEU A 129 -2.53 -15.64 -1.11
C LEU A 129 -1.50 -14.53 -1.17
N SER A 130 -1.01 -14.19 -2.36
CA SER A 130 -0.03 -13.11 -2.54
C SER A 130 -0.60 -11.76 -2.09
N ILE A 131 -1.82 -11.42 -2.49
CA ILE A 131 -2.48 -10.17 -2.11
C ILE A 131 -2.72 -10.13 -0.59
N CYS A 132 -3.28 -11.20 -0.03
CA CYS A 132 -3.54 -11.30 1.41
C CYS A 132 -2.25 -11.19 2.24
N LEU A 133 -1.18 -11.84 1.80
CA LEU A 133 0.11 -11.85 2.47
C LEU A 133 0.78 -10.48 2.42
N ILE A 134 0.82 -9.84 1.24
CA ILE A 134 1.36 -8.48 1.10
C ILE A 134 0.58 -7.50 1.97
N TRP A 135 -0.76 -7.54 1.91
CA TRP A 135 -1.61 -6.67 2.71
C TRP A 135 -1.39 -6.86 4.21
N PHE A 136 -1.36 -8.12 4.65
CA PHE A 136 -1.12 -8.45 6.06
C PHE A 136 0.25 -7.95 6.53
N ILE A 137 1.31 -8.15 5.75
CA ILE A 137 2.66 -7.69 6.09
C ILE A 137 2.70 -6.16 6.22
N ILE A 138 2.11 -5.44 5.26
CA ILE A 138 2.06 -3.97 5.27
C ILE A 138 1.35 -3.47 6.53
N SER A 139 0.14 -3.98 6.83
CA SER A 139 -0.62 -3.59 8.02
C SER A 139 0.12 -3.98 9.32
N PHE A 140 0.75 -5.15 9.36
CA PHE A 140 1.54 -5.59 10.50
C PHE A 140 2.74 -4.67 10.78
N ILE A 141 3.50 -4.31 9.75
CA ILE A 141 4.64 -3.40 9.88
C ILE A 141 4.16 -2.03 10.37
N SER A 142 3.07 -1.52 9.82
CA SER A 142 2.49 -0.25 10.26
C SER A 142 2.04 -0.26 11.71
N LEU A 143 1.36 -1.34 12.14
CA LEU A 143 0.96 -1.52 13.53
C LEU A 143 2.17 -1.58 14.47
N LYS A 144 3.21 -2.32 14.09
CA LYS A 144 4.44 -2.47 14.89
C LYS A 144 5.18 -1.14 15.06
N ILE A 145 5.31 -0.36 13.97
CA ILE A 145 5.98 0.95 14.01
C ILE A 145 5.17 1.94 14.84
N SER A 146 3.85 1.99 14.63
CA SER A 146 2.94 2.89 15.37
C SER A 146 2.98 2.57 16.86
N TYR A 147 2.86 1.29 17.24
CA TYR A 147 2.94 0.85 18.64
C TYR A 147 4.26 1.23 19.31
N LYS A 148 5.39 1.02 18.62
CA LYS A 148 6.70 1.41 19.14
C LYS A 148 6.76 2.91 19.43
N LYS A 149 6.34 3.74 18.47
CA LYS A 149 6.38 5.20 18.62
C LYS A 149 5.43 5.72 19.70
N ASN A 150 4.22 5.19 19.77
CA ASN A 150 3.26 5.62 20.80
C ASN A 150 3.73 5.26 22.20
N LYS A 151 4.38 4.10 22.35
CA LYS A 151 4.96 3.68 23.64
C LYS A 151 6.14 4.55 24.08
N GLU A 152 6.91 5.10 23.14
CA GLU A 152 8.00 6.05 23.44
C GLU A 152 7.50 7.44 23.86
N LEU A 153 6.23 7.76 23.57
CA LEU A 153 5.58 9.04 23.91
C LEU A 153 4.81 9.02 25.24
N LEU A 154 4.65 7.85 25.87
CA LEU A 154 4.00 7.65 27.17
C LEU A 154 5.04 7.39 28.27
#